data_AF-A0A7K0ZJE9-F1
#
_entry.id   AF-A0A7K0ZJE9-F1
#
_cell.length_a   1.000
_cell.length_b   1.000
_cell.length_c   1.000
_cell.angle_alpha   90.00
_cell.angle_beta   90.00
_cell.angle_gamma   90.00
#
_symmetry.space_group_name_H-M   'P 1'
#
loop_
_entity.id
_entity.type
_entity.pdbx_description
1 polymer ?
#
loop_
_entity_poly.entity_id
_entity_poly.type
_entity_poly.pdbx_seq_one_letter_code
_entity_poly.pdbx_strand_id
1 'polypeptide(L)'
;MEITLEPLSPKEIQARVRAGSSAEAVAAETGWPLDKVERYAGPLLAERAYVAQLAQAVEVRRSGGAVTGVGVTLADTVARVLWDEGMNRASVTWDARRRDDGKWVVTASF
;
A
#
# COMPACT_ATOMS: atom_id res chain seq x y z
N MET A 1 -14.18 25.61 26.15
CA MET A 1 -13.40 26.00 24.96
C MET A 1 -13.78 24.99 23.88
N GLU A 2 -14.70 25.37 22.99
CA GLU A 2 -15.07 24.52 21.85
C GLU A 2 -13.92 24.58 20.85
N ILE A 3 -13.22 23.47 20.67
CA ILE A 3 -12.27 23.33 19.58
C ILE A 3 -13.10 22.95 18.36
N THR A 4 -13.48 23.93 17.56
CA THR A 4 -14.06 23.68 16.25
C THR A 4 -12.94 23.13 15.36
N LEU A 5 -12.78 21.81 15.32
CA LEU A 5 -11.92 21.14 14.36
C LEU A 5 -12.50 21.40 12.97
N GLU A 6 -11.79 22.16 12.14
CA GLU A 6 -12.16 22.33 10.74
C GLU A 6 -12.21 20.95 10.07
N PRO A 7 -13.32 20.60 9.40
CA PRO A 7 -13.45 19.29 8.77
C PRO A 7 -12.44 19.18 7.63
N LEU A 8 -11.74 18.03 7.54
CA LEU A 8 -10.75 17.81 6.47
C LEU A 8 -11.32 18.08 5.09
N SER A 9 -10.53 18.76 4.26
CA SER A 9 -10.80 18.90 2.85
C SER A 9 -10.70 17.54 2.12
N PRO A 10 -11.37 17.38 0.96
CA PRO A 10 -11.17 16.21 0.10
C PRO A 10 -9.70 15.90 -0.20
N LYS A 11 -8.87 16.94 -0.34
CA LYS A 11 -7.42 16.82 -0.58
C LYS A 11 -6.70 16.15 0.59
N GLU A 12 -7.10 16.44 1.83
CA GLU A 12 -6.47 15.84 3.02
C GLU A 12 -6.89 14.40 3.22
N ILE A 13 -8.17 14.06 2.99
CA ILE A 13 -8.63 12.65 2.94
C ILE A 13 -7.80 11.90 1.93
N GLN A 14 -7.64 12.48 0.74
CA GLN A 14 -6.87 11.91 -0.34
C GLN A 14 -5.40 11.69 0.03
N ALA A 15 -4.78 12.69 0.67
CA ALA A 15 -3.40 12.57 1.14
C ALA A 15 -3.22 11.45 2.18
N ARG A 16 -4.12 11.37 3.17
CA ARG A 16 -4.07 10.33 4.21
C ARG A 16 -4.25 8.93 3.64
N VAL A 17 -5.24 8.73 2.78
CA VAL A 17 -5.46 7.43 2.13
C VAL A 17 -4.26 7.04 1.28
N ARG A 18 -3.66 7.97 0.52
CA ARG A 18 -2.44 7.72 -0.26
C ARG A 18 -1.24 7.38 0.64
N ALA A 19 -1.18 7.93 1.85
CA ALA A 19 -0.16 7.65 2.85
C ALA A 19 -0.38 6.32 3.61
N GLY A 20 -1.48 5.61 3.34
CA GLY A 20 -1.73 4.26 3.83
C GLY A 20 -2.91 4.13 4.78
N SER A 21 -3.56 5.23 5.18
CA SER A 21 -4.76 5.15 6.03
C SER A 21 -5.89 4.42 5.31
N SER A 22 -6.68 3.64 6.05
CA SER A 22 -7.94 3.08 5.54
C SER A 22 -9.05 4.14 5.56
N ALA A 23 -10.13 3.91 4.80
CA ALA A 23 -11.26 4.83 4.79
C ALA A 23 -11.94 4.88 6.17
N GLU A 24 -12.00 3.75 6.87
CA GLU A 24 -12.54 3.61 8.22
C GLU A 24 -11.70 4.37 9.24
N ALA A 25 -10.37 4.28 9.17
CA ALA A 25 -9.48 5.04 10.03
C ALA A 25 -9.64 6.55 9.81
N VAL A 26 -9.68 7.00 8.55
CA VAL A 26 -9.91 8.41 8.23
C VAL A 26 -11.30 8.87 8.72
N ALA A 27 -12.35 8.06 8.54
CA ALA A 27 -13.69 8.38 9.04
C ALA A 27 -13.70 8.52 10.57
N ALA A 28 -13.08 7.57 11.28
CA ALA A 28 -12.99 7.58 12.75
C ALA A 28 -12.21 8.79 13.28
N GLU A 29 -11.08 9.14 12.65
CA GLU A 29 -10.25 10.28 13.04
C GLU A 29 -10.90 11.64 12.77
N THR A 30 -11.77 11.73 11.76
CA THR A 30 -12.33 13.00 11.26
C THR A 30 -13.78 13.23 11.65
N GLY A 31 -14.48 12.18 12.09
CA GLY A 31 -15.92 12.21 12.33
C GLY A 31 -16.76 12.27 11.05
N TRP A 32 -16.16 12.09 9.88
CA TRP A 32 -16.92 12.07 8.61
C TRP A 32 -17.66 10.74 8.44
N PRO A 33 -18.85 10.76 7.81
CA PRO A 33 -19.51 9.54 7.37
C PRO A 33 -18.59 8.71 6.47
N LEU A 34 -18.52 7.40 6.72
CA LEU A 34 -17.66 6.49 5.96
C LEU A 34 -17.96 6.54 4.46
N ASP A 35 -19.24 6.54 4.07
CA ASP A 35 -19.66 6.61 2.66
C ASP A 35 -19.15 7.87 1.95
N LYS A 36 -18.98 8.97 2.69
CA LYS A 36 -18.43 10.21 2.17
C LYS A 36 -16.91 10.10 1.99
N VAL A 37 -16.20 9.48 2.94
CA VAL A 37 -14.76 9.24 2.85
C VAL A 37 -14.44 8.31 1.69
N GLU A 38 -15.20 7.22 1.53
CA GLU A 38 -15.02 6.22 0.47
C GLU A 38 -15.07 6.81 -0.94
N ARG A 39 -15.97 7.78 -1.19
CA ARG A 39 -16.06 8.49 -2.48
C ARG A 39 -14.76 9.18 -2.88
N TYR A 40 -14.02 9.72 -1.90
CA TYR A 40 -12.73 10.37 -2.14
C TYR A 40 -11.55 9.39 -2.06
N ALA A 41 -11.69 8.30 -1.31
CA ALA A 41 -10.66 7.28 -1.12
C ALA A 41 -10.52 6.35 -2.34
N GLY A 42 -11.62 6.02 -3.02
CA GLY A 42 -11.65 5.03 -4.10
C GLY A 42 -10.54 5.18 -5.15
N PRO A 43 -10.35 6.37 -5.76
CA PRO A 43 -9.28 6.57 -6.75
C PRO A 43 -7.86 6.32 -6.20
N LEU A 44 -7.64 6.51 -4.91
CA LEU A 44 -6.32 6.37 -4.29
C LEU A 44 -6.04 4.96 -3.82
N LEU A 45 -7.08 4.24 -3.40
CA LEU A 45 -6.99 2.80 -3.19
C LEU A 45 -6.61 2.11 -4.51
N ALA A 46 -7.20 2.55 -5.62
CA ALA A 46 -6.82 2.07 -6.96
C ALA A 46 -5.37 2.43 -7.34
N GLU A 47 -4.92 3.66 -7.06
CA GLU A 47 -3.53 4.08 -7.26
C GLU A 47 -2.55 3.21 -6.45
N ARG A 48 -2.83 3.00 -5.16
CA ARG A 48 -2.02 2.16 -4.27
C ARG A 48 -1.94 0.73 -4.77
N ALA A 49 -3.08 0.14 -5.13
CA ALA A 49 -3.13 -1.21 -5.70
C ALA A 49 -2.33 -1.31 -7.00
N TYR A 50 -2.45 -0.31 -7.88
CA TYR A 50 -1.68 -0.26 -9.12
C TYR A 50 -0.18 -0.17 -8.88
N VAL A 51 0.28 0.69 -7.95
CA VAL A 51 1.70 0.77 -7.59
C VAL A 51 2.20 -0.55 -6.98
N ALA A 52 1.41 -1.19 -6.12
CA ALA A 52 1.75 -2.50 -5.56
C ALA A 52 1.88 -3.58 -6.65
N GLN A 53 1.03 -3.55 -7.68
CA GLN A 53 1.13 -4.45 -8.84
C GLN A 53 2.39 -4.18 -9.67
N LEU A 54 2.73 -2.92 -9.93
CA LEU A 54 3.97 -2.56 -10.64
C LEU A 54 5.21 -3.05 -9.87
N ALA A 55 5.22 -2.83 -8.56
CA ALA A 55 6.35 -3.21 -7.71
C ALA A 55 6.58 -4.72 -7.65
N GLN A 56 5.53 -5.53 -7.73
CA GLN A 56 5.63 -6.98 -7.79
C GLN A 56 6.48 -7.46 -8.98
N ALA A 57 6.43 -6.75 -10.12
CA ALA A 57 7.18 -7.09 -11.32
C ALA A 57 8.63 -6.57 -11.33
N VAL A 58 9.03 -5.77 -10.34
CA VAL A 58 10.40 -5.23 -10.27
C VAL A 58 11.39 -6.34 -9.96
N GLU A 59 12.44 -6.44 -10.76
CA GLU A 59 13.56 -7.35 -10.50
C GLU A 59 14.33 -6.91 -9.24
N VAL A 60 14.49 -7.84 -8.31
CA VAL A 60 15.28 -7.63 -7.09
C VAL A 60 16.62 -8.34 -7.22
N ARG A 61 17.71 -7.60 -6.96
CA ARG A 61 19.05 -8.18 -6.91
C ARG A 61 19.24 -8.85 -5.56
N ARG A 62 19.60 -10.14 -5.55
CA ARG A 62 20.06 -10.82 -4.34
C ARG A 62 21.45 -10.30 -3.97
N SER A 63 21.66 -9.87 -2.73
CA SER A 63 23.00 -9.59 -2.22
C SER A 63 23.86 -10.85 -2.31
N GLY A 64 24.95 -10.80 -3.07
CA GLY A 64 25.94 -11.87 -3.19
C GLY A 64 25.72 -12.92 -4.29
N GLY A 65 24.68 -12.81 -5.13
CA GLY A 65 24.45 -13.73 -6.24
C GLY A 65 25.03 -13.24 -7.57
N ALA A 66 25.67 -14.13 -8.33
CA ALA A 66 26.08 -13.85 -9.71
C ALA A 66 24.85 -13.50 -10.58
N VAL A 67 25.02 -12.60 -11.54
CA VAL A 67 23.99 -12.23 -12.52
C VAL A 67 23.74 -13.43 -13.44
N THR A 68 22.87 -14.35 -13.02
CA THR A 68 22.24 -15.29 -13.93
C THR A 68 21.20 -14.52 -14.71
N GLY A 69 21.24 -14.55 -16.05
CA GLY A 69 20.49 -13.66 -16.96
C GLY A 69 18.96 -13.72 -16.92
N VAL A 70 18.35 -14.28 -15.87
CA VAL A 70 16.92 -14.22 -15.56
C VAL A 70 16.77 -13.51 -14.22
N GLY A 71 16.31 -12.26 -14.24
CA GLY A 71 16.05 -11.50 -13.01
C GLY A 71 14.93 -12.12 -12.20
N VAL A 72 15.09 -12.21 -10.89
CA VAL A 72 14.04 -12.68 -9.96
C VAL A 72 13.20 -11.48 -9.56
N THR A 73 11.88 -11.55 -9.72
CA THR A 73 11.01 -10.43 -9.34
C THR A 73 10.80 -10.35 -7.82
N LEU A 74 10.29 -9.22 -7.34
CA LEU A 74 9.87 -9.07 -5.95
C LEU A 74 8.79 -10.11 -5.60
N ALA A 75 7.83 -10.33 -6.49
CA ALA A 75 6.78 -11.33 -6.30
C ALA A 75 7.35 -12.76 -6.20
N ASP A 76 8.29 -13.13 -7.07
CA ASP A 76 8.94 -14.44 -7.02
C ASP A 76 9.73 -14.62 -5.71
N THR A 77 10.37 -13.55 -5.24
CA THR A 77 11.11 -13.56 -3.98
C THR A 77 10.20 -13.79 -2.77
N VAL A 78 9.05 -13.12 -2.72
CA VAL A 78 8.06 -13.33 -1.65
C VAL A 78 7.44 -14.73 -1.75
N ALA A 79 7.09 -15.19 -2.95
CA ALA A 79 6.54 -16.54 -3.16
C ALA A 79 7.51 -17.64 -2.70
N ARG A 80 8.82 -17.45 -2.92
CA ARG A 80 9.87 -18.34 -2.43
C ARG A 80 9.88 -18.42 -0.90
N VAL A 81 9.83 -17.27 -0.22
CA VAL A 81 9.80 -17.21 1.26
C VAL A 81 8.60 -17.98 1.80
N LEU A 82 7.41 -17.75 1.24
CA LEU A 82 6.18 -18.44 1.66
C LEU A 82 6.25 -19.94 1.46
N TRP A 83 6.79 -20.37 0.32
CA TRP A 83 6.97 -21.79 0.03
C TRP A 83 7.88 -22.46 1.06
N ASP A 84 8.99 -21.80 1.39
CA ASP A 84 9.96 -22.30 2.38
C ASP A 84 9.33 -22.36 3.80
N GLU A 85 8.32 -21.52 4.08
CA GLU A 85 7.50 -21.53 5.32
C GLU A 85 6.23 -22.43 5.24
N GLY A 86 6.00 -23.13 4.13
CA GLY A 86 4.82 -23.98 3.95
C GLY A 86 3.48 -23.23 3.78
N MET A 87 3.54 -21.94 3.47
CA MET A 87 2.37 -21.08 3.27
C MET A 87 1.92 -21.03 1.81
N ASN A 88 0.62 -20.80 1.59
CA ASN A 88 0.07 -20.64 0.25
C ASN A 88 0.39 -19.24 -0.30
N ARG A 89 0.99 -19.15 -1.49
CA ARG A 89 1.23 -17.85 -2.18
C ARG A 89 0.00 -16.95 -2.32
N ALA A 90 -1.20 -17.52 -2.34
CA ALA A 90 -2.46 -16.78 -2.43
C ALA A 90 -2.85 -16.08 -1.11
N SER A 91 -2.16 -16.35 0.02
CA SER A 91 -2.40 -15.66 1.29
C SER A 91 -1.81 -14.26 1.36
N VAL A 92 -0.98 -13.87 0.39
CA VAL A 92 -0.33 -12.55 0.41
C VAL A 92 -1.30 -11.45 0.05
N THR A 93 -1.40 -10.47 0.94
CA THR A 93 -2.01 -9.18 0.65
C THR A 93 -0.92 -8.15 0.34
N TRP A 94 -1.01 -7.54 -0.84
CA TRP A 94 -0.11 -6.48 -1.29
C TRP A 94 -0.76 -5.11 -1.13
N ASP A 95 0.04 -4.15 -0.66
CA ASP A 95 -0.36 -2.74 -0.62
C ASP A 95 0.86 -1.85 -0.90
N ALA A 96 0.58 -0.62 -1.34
CA ALA A 96 1.58 0.42 -1.46
C ALA A 96 1.11 1.68 -0.74
N ARG A 97 2.04 2.41 -0.13
CA ARG A 97 1.76 3.70 0.48
C ARG A 97 2.83 4.71 0.12
N ARG A 98 2.42 5.95 -0.11
CA ARG A 98 3.34 7.03 -0.45
C ARG A 98 3.82 7.70 0.83
N ARG A 99 5.13 7.87 0.93
CA ARG A 99 5.80 8.61 2.00
C ARG A 99 5.82 10.10 1.68
N ASP A 100 6.11 10.91 2.70
CA ASP A 100 6.23 12.37 2.58
C ASP A 100 7.38 12.79 1.64
N ASP A 101 8.43 11.97 1.52
CA ASP A 101 9.53 12.16 0.56
C ASP A 101 9.15 11.78 -0.88
N GLY A 102 7.88 11.46 -1.12
CA GLY A 102 7.34 11.10 -2.43
C GLY A 102 7.63 9.67 -2.87
N LYS A 103 8.44 8.91 -2.13
CA LYS A 103 8.75 7.51 -2.44
C LYS A 103 7.61 6.60 -2.01
N TRP A 104 7.54 5.43 -2.65
CA TRP A 104 6.57 4.39 -2.30
C TRP A 104 7.20 3.34 -1.40
N VAL A 105 6.45 2.91 -0.40
CA VAL A 105 6.74 1.70 0.37
C VAL A 105 5.70 0.67 -0.01
N VAL A 106 6.17 -0.50 -0.41
CA VAL A 106 5.33 -1.64 -0.80
C VAL A 106 5.44 -2.69 0.28
N THR A 107 4.29 -3.20 0.70
CA THR A 107 4.18 -4.17 1.79
C THR A 107 3.49 -5.43 1.25
N ALA A 108 4.06 -6.58 1.56
CA ALA A 108 3.43 -7.89 1.42
C ALA A 108 3.17 -8.42 2.82
N SER A 109 1.92 -8.74 3.15
CA SER A 109 1.52 -9.28 4.46
C SER A 109 0.90 -10.65 4.28
N PHE A 110 1.23 -11.60 5.16
CA PHE A 110 0.83 -13.01 5.11
C PHE A 110 0.95 -13.65 6.49
#